data_AF-A0A382BQI6-F1
#
_entry.id   AF-A0A382BQI6-F1
#
_cell.length_a   1.000
_cell.length_b   1.000
_cell.length_c   1.000
_cell.angle_alpha   90.00
_cell.angle_beta   90.00
_cell.angle_gamma   90.00
#
_symmetry.space_group_name_H-M   'P 1'
#
loop_
_entity.id
_entity.type
_entity.pdbx_description
1 polymer ?
#
loop_
_entity_poly.entity_id
_entity_poly.type
_entity_poly.pdbx_seq_one_letter_code
_entity_poly.pdbx_strand_id
1 'polypeptide(L)' 'MFDRLFDGIDAFFRKVFQSKTHRMGQHFEEFVSGFLFPKKYYEILHQTPDSFANEERYIKSSDQPDYKFR' A
#
# COMPACT_ATOMS: atom_id res chain seq x y z
N MET A 1 -10.28 -18.20 -21.81
CA MET A 1 -11.35 -17.16 -21.82
C MET A 1 -12.10 -17.15 -20.50
N PHE A 2 -12.40 -18.32 -19.93
CA PHE A 2 -12.96 -18.45 -18.57
C PHE A 2 -11.97 -18.05 -17.47
N ASP A 3 -10.67 -18.24 -17.67
CA ASP A 3 -9.64 -17.94 -16.66
C ASP A 3 -9.63 -16.46 -16.25
N ARG A 4 -9.72 -15.54 -17.22
CA ARG A 4 -9.79 -14.09 -16.96
C ARG A 4 -11.06 -13.67 -16.21
N LEU A 5 -12.14 -14.42 -16.35
CA LEU A 5 -13.39 -14.16 -15.63
C LEU A 5 -13.25 -14.57 -14.16
N PHE A 6 -12.62 -15.72 -13.90
CA PHE A 6 -12.29 -16.17 -12.55
C PHE A 6 -11.28 -15.23 -11.87
N ASP A 7 -10.25 -14.78 -12.59
CA ASP A 7 -9.30 -13.78 -12.09
C ASP A 7 -10.00 -12.48 -11.64
N GLY A 8 -10.99 -12.02 -12.40
CA GLY A 8 -11.79 -10.84 -12.07
C GLY A 8 -12.66 -11.05 -10.83
N ILE A 9 -13.27 -12.23 -10.69
CA ILE A 9 -14.08 -12.62 -9.53
C ILE A 9 -13.21 -12.73 -8.27
N ASP A 10 -12.03 -13.35 -8.37
CA ASP A 10 -11.09 -13.47 -7.26
C ASP A 10 -10.53 -12.12 -6.83
N ALA A 11 -10.20 -11.24 -7.78
CA ALA A 11 -9.79 -9.86 -7.48
C ALA A 11 -10.89 -9.07 -6.77
N PHE A 12 -12.14 -9.24 -7.19
CA PHE A 12 -13.30 -8.63 -6.55
C PHE A 12 -13.46 -9.12 -5.11
N PHE A 13 -13.45 -10.43 -4.88
CA PHE A 13 -13.60 -10.99 -3.54
C PHE A 13 -12.43 -10.64 -2.63
N ARG A 14 -11.18 -10.64 -3.14
CA ARG A 14 -10.02 -10.13 -2.38
C ARG A 14 -10.21 -8.69 -1.91
N LYS A 15 -10.81 -7.84 -2.74
CA LYS A 15 -11.08 -6.44 -2.38
C LYS A 15 -12.25 -6.30 -1.40
N VAL A 16 -13.28 -7.12 -1.53
CA VAL A 16 -14.44 -7.14 -0.62
C VAL A 16 -14.07 -7.69 0.76
N PHE A 17 -13.26 -8.75 0.81
CA PHE A 17 -12.79 -9.38 2.04
C PHE A 17 -11.49 -8.77 2.58
N GLN A 18 -10.99 -7.70 1.98
CA GLN A 18 -9.82 -6.99 2.46
C GLN A 18 -10.08 -6.49 3.89
N SER A 19 -9.14 -6.73 4.80
CA SER A 19 -9.31 -6.39 6.21
C SER A 19 -9.52 -4.88 6.39
N LYS A 20 -10.34 -4.51 7.38
CA LYS A 20 -10.60 -3.10 7.72
C LYS A 20 -9.29 -2.34 7.99
N THR A 21 -8.33 -3.00 8.63
CA THR A 21 -7.00 -2.46 8.92
C THR A 21 -6.25 -2.08 7.65
N HIS A 22 -6.25 -2.96 6.64
CA HIS A 22 -5.55 -2.69 5.38
C HIS A 22 -6.23 -1.56 4.58
N ARG A 23 -7.57 -1.50 4.57
CA ARG A 23 -8.29 -0.35 3.96
C ARG A 23 -7.98 0.97 4.67
N MET A 24 -7.89 0.97 6.00
CA MET A 24 -7.52 2.16 6.76
C MET A 24 -6.07 2.57 6.51
N GLY A 25 -5.16 1.60 6.38
CA GLY A 25 -3.78 1.84 5.95
C GLY A 25 -3.74 2.57 4.61
N GLN A 26 -4.37 2.02 3.57
CA GLN A 26 -4.42 2.67 2.25
C GLN A 26 -5.00 4.09 2.29
N HIS A 27 -6.11 4.30 3.00
CA HIS A 27 -6.69 5.64 3.13
C HIS A 27 -5.77 6.63 3.84
N PHE A 28 -4.98 6.15 4.81
CA PHE A 28 -3.95 6.97 5.44
C PHE A 28 -2.85 7.35 4.44
N GLU A 29 -2.35 6.41 3.64
CA GLU A 29 -1.32 6.71 2.63
C GLU A 29 -1.82 7.69 1.55
N GLU A 30 -3.07 7.53 1.12
CA GLU A 30 -3.75 8.44 0.20
C GLU A 30 -3.88 9.85 0.80
N PHE A 31 -4.26 9.95 2.08
CA PHE A 31 -4.37 11.23 2.78
C PHE A 31 -3.00 11.91 2.94
N VAL A 32 -1.97 11.15 3.33
CA VAL A 32 -0.61 11.65 3.49
C VAL A 32 -0.08 12.19 2.16
N SER A 33 -0.20 11.42 1.07
CA SER A 33 0.33 11.80 -0.25
C SER A 33 -0.53 12.83 -1.02
N GLY A 34 -1.82 12.93 -0.69
CA GLY A 34 -2.75 13.86 -1.33
C GLY A 34 -2.87 15.21 -0.62
N PHE A 35 -2.79 15.22 0.71
CA PHE A 35 -3.11 16.40 1.52
C PHE A 35 -1.91 16.93 2.32
N LEU A 36 -1.21 16.06 3.06
CA LEU A 36 -0.10 16.48 3.93
C LEU A 36 1.18 16.76 3.13
N PHE A 37 1.52 15.86 2.21
CA PHE A 37 2.72 15.93 1.37
C PHE A 37 2.34 15.74 -0.10
N PRO A 38 1.64 16.73 -0.70
CA PRO A 38 1.20 16.63 -2.08
C PRO A 38 2.40 16.52 -3.02
N LYS A 39 2.30 15.61 -4.01
CA LYS A 39 3.36 15.32 -5.01
C LYS A 39 3.85 16.55 -5.79
N LYS A 40 3.09 17.65 -5.79
CA LYS A 40 3.49 18.92 -6.41
C LYS A 40 4.66 19.58 -5.68
N TYR A 41 4.77 19.36 -4.36
CA TYR A 41 5.75 20.03 -3.51
C TYR A 41 6.75 19.07 -2.84
N TYR A 42 6.45 17.76 -2.83
CA TYR A 42 7.26 16.75 -2.17
C TYR A 42 7.44 15.52 -3.06
N GLU A 43 8.66 14.99 -3.09
CA GLU A 43 8.99 13.72 -3.74
C GLU A 43 9.08 12.61 -2.68
N ILE A 44 8.32 11.52 -2.85
CA ILE A 44 8.42 10.35 -1.96
C ILE A 44 9.67 9.56 -2.33
N LEU A 45 10.67 9.58 -1.45
CA LEU A 45 11.93 8.84 -1.61
C LEU A 45 11.86 7.43 -1.03
N HIS A 46 11.02 7.23 -0.01
CA HIS A 46 10.84 5.94 0.64
C HIS A 46 9.43 5.82 1.21
N GLN A 47 8.85 4.64 1.06
CA GLN A 47 7.62 4.21 1.70
C GLN A 47 7.84 2.77 2.18
N THR A 48 7.54 2.49 3.44
CA THR A 48 7.70 1.14 3.99
C THR A 48 6.74 0.18 3.27
N PRO A 49 7.24 -0.97 2.78
CA PRO A 49 6.40 -1.95 2.10
C PRO A 49 5.38 -2.56 3.08
N ASP A 50 4.25 -3.01 2.52
CA ASP A 50 3.13 -3.60 3.26
C ASP A 50 3.60 -4.68 4.26
N SER A 51 2.91 -4.81 5.39
CA SER A 51 3.37 -5.65 6.51
C SER A 51 3.65 -7.09 6.09
N PHE A 52 2.87 -7.58 5.13
CA PHE A 52 3.01 -8.91 4.54
C PHE A 52 4.35 -9.10 3.82
N ALA A 53 4.80 -8.11 3.05
CA ALA A 53 6.08 -8.15 2.35
C ALA A 53 7.26 -8.06 3.33
N ASN A 54 7.05 -7.37 4.46
CA ASN A 54 8.05 -7.21 5.49
C ASN A 54 8.22 -8.49 6.35
N GLU A 55 7.12 -9.19 6.65
CA GLU A 55 7.15 -10.48 7.36
C GLU A 55 7.83 -11.59 6.54
N GLU A 56 7.58 -11.66 5.23
CA GLU A 56 8.19 -12.71 4.39
C GLU A 56 9.69 -12.50 4.12
N ARG A 57 10.17 -11.25 4.06
CA ARG A 57 11.50 -10.95 3.51
C ARG A 57 12.41 -10.12 4.41
N TYR A 58 11.97 -9.77 5.62
CA TYR A 58 12.62 -8.85 6.56
C TYR A 58 13.50 -7.83 5.83
N ILE A 59 12.83 -6.86 5.21
CA ILE A 59 13.49 -5.96 4.28
C ILE A 59 14.23 -4.92 5.14
N LYS A 60 15.56 -4.79 4.98
CA LYS A 60 16.38 -3.80 5.71
C LYS A 60 15.83 -2.36 5.67
N SER A 61 14.97 -2.05 4.70
CA SER A 61 14.29 -0.76 4.64
C SER A 61 13.25 -0.56 5.75
N SER A 62 12.79 -1.62 6.43
CA SER A 62 11.93 -1.53 7.60
C SER A 62 12.58 -0.84 8.80
N ASP A 63 13.90 -0.70 8.81
CA ASP A 63 14.62 0.07 9.84
C ASP A 63 14.53 1.59 9.58
N GLN A 64 13.97 1.99 8.44
CA GLN A 64 13.78 3.39 8.05
C GLN A 64 12.39 3.88 8.47
N PRO A 65 12.22 5.19 8.69
CA PRO A 65 10.89 5.76 8.95
C PRO A 65 9.92 5.44 7.80
N ASP A 66 8.65 5.26 8.14
CA ASP A 66 7.58 4.82 7.22
C ASP A 66 7.52 5.64 5.93
N TYR A 67 7.82 6.93 6.01
CA TYR A 67 7.93 7.82 4.86
C TYR A 67 9.20 8.66 4.91
N LYS A 68 9.80 8.85 3.74
CA LYS A 68 10.87 9.83 3.51
C LYS A 68 10.53 10.70 2.32
N PHE A 69 10.60 12.02 2.51
CA PHE A 69 10.28 13.01 1.49
C PHE A 69 11.52 13.87 1.15
N ARG A 70 11.57 14.38 -0.08
CA ARG A 70 12.48 15.44 -0.54
C ARG A 70 11.68 16.65 -0.98
#